data_AF-A0A6V7I526-F1
#
_entry.id   AF-A0A6V7I526-F1
#
_cell.length_a   1.000
_cell.length_b   1.000
_cell.length_c   1.000
_cell.angle_alpha   90.00
_cell.angle_beta   90.00
_cell.angle_gamma   90.00
#
_symmetry.space_group_name_H-M   'P 1'
#
loop_
_entity.id
_entity.type
_entity.pdbx_description
1 polymer ?
#
loop_
_entity_poly.entity_id
_entity_poly.type
_entity_poly.pdbx_seq_one_letter_code
_entity_poly.pdbx_strand_id
1 'polypeptide(L)'
;ISTYKEPIRGWIDNMYGPTGVAAGAGTGLLRSLHCDGSIHANVVPGDMVVNALLASAWDIAETYKDRTEVPIYNYVSQDNPITYDDLKDMSSKYGVDYPTTRAIYYYSFRNNKYKIVHLFFIYFFHLLPALLVDAVTLCMGKRP
;
A
#
# COMPACT_ATOMS: atom_id res chain seq x y z
N ILE A 1 1.90 5.94 0.37
CA ILE A 1 2.97 5.97 -0.65
C ILE A 1 4.02 6.91 -0.15
N SER A 2 5.28 6.46 -0.10
CA SER A 2 6.36 7.24 0.50
C SER A 2 6.84 8.38 -0.40
N THR A 3 7.65 9.26 0.15
CA THR A 3 8.41 10.27 -0.60
C THR A 3 9.44 9.62 -1.53
N TYR A 4 9.67 10.24 -2.68
CA TYR A 4 10.69 9.82 -3.63
C TYR A 4 12.09 10.26 -3.20
N LYS A 5 12.24 11.51 -2.76
CA LYS A 5 13.55 12.11 -2.46
C LYS A 5 13.56 13.00 -1.21
N GLU A 6 12.61 13.92 -1.06
CA GLU A 6 12.67 14.99 -0.04
C GLU A 6 11.56 14.86 1.00
N PRO A 7 11.75 15.38 2.24
CA PRO A 7 13.03 15.74 2.84
C PRO A 7 13.89 14.51 3.18
N ILE A 8 13.27 13.33 3.28
CA ILE A 8 13.91 12.05 3.53
C ILE A 8 13.31 11.07 2.54
N ARG A 9 14.15 10.34 1.79
CA ARG A 9 13.71 9.31 0.84
C ARG A 9 12.98 8.17 1.55
N GLY A 10 11.84 7.74 1.01
CA GLY A 10 11.09 6.62 1.55
C GLY A 10 10.31 6.97 2.83
N TRP A 11 10.26 8.23 3.23
CA TRP A 11 9.51 8.66 4.40
C TRP A 11 8.00 8.51 4.18
N ILE A 12 7.31 8.10 5.23
CA ILE A 12 5.86 7.95 5.29
C ILE A 12 5.36 8.11 6.72
N ASP A 13 4.20 8.71 6.90
CA ASP A 13 3.60 9.03 8.21
C ASP A 13 2.37 8.19 8.56
N ASN A 14 1.88 7.37 7.63
CA ASN A 14 0.62 6.66 7.81
C ASN A 14 0.66 5.21 7.34
N MET A 15 -0.28 4.44 7.87
CA MET A 15 -0.46 3.00 7.60
C MET A 15 -1.69 2.74 6.73
N TYR A 16 -2.15 3.74 5.96
CA TYR A 16 -3.38 3.63 5.19
C TYR A 16 -3.13 3.09 3.78
N GLY A 17 -4.15 2.42 3.22
CA GLY A 17 -4.14 1.94 1.84
C GLY A 17 -2.94 1.03 1.53
N PRO A 18 -2.15 1.33 0.47
CA PRO A 18 -1.01 0.50 0.06
C PRO A 18 0.04 0.27 1.17
N THR A 19 0.25 1.24 2.05
CA THR A 19 1.23 1.09 3.15
C THR A 19 0.79 0.06 4.17
N GLY A 20 -0.50 0.07 4.53
CA GLY A 20 -1.09 -0.94 5.42
C GLY A 20 -1.04 -2.34 4.81
N VAL A 21 -1.32 -2.45 3.51
CA VAL A 21 -1.18 -3.70 2.76
C VAL A 21 0.27 -4.19 2.79
N ALA A 22 1.24 -3.33 2.51
CA ALA A 22 2.66 -3.68 2.53
C ALA A 22 3.12 -4.14 3.93
N ALA A 23 2.69 -3.47 4.99
CA ALA A 23 3.01 -3.88 6.36
C ALA A 23 2.34 -5.21 6.76
N GLY A 24 1.06 -5.39 6.42
CA GLY A 24 0.37 -6.66 6.62
C GLY A 24 1.03 -7.81 5.87
N ALA A 25 1.45 -7.57 4.62
CA ALA A 25 2.17 -8.53 3.80
C ALA A 25 3.56 -8.84 4.37
N GLY A 26 4.32 -7.80 4.74
CA GLY A 26 5.68 -7.90 5.29
C GLY A 26 5.74 -8.59 6.65
N THR A 27 4.69 -8.49 7.47
CA THR A 27 4.56 -9.26 8.73
C THR A 27 4.16 -10.72 8.50
N GLY A 28 3.76 -11.09 7.28
CA GLY A 28 3.22 -12.42 6.95
C GLY A 28 1.76 -12.62 7.39
N LEU A 29 1.12 -11.58 7.94
CA LEU A 29 -0.29 -11.62 8.36
C LEU A 29 -1.23 -11.59 7.16
N LEU A 30 -1.02 -10.67 6.22
CA LEU A 30 -1.84 -10.54 5.02
C LEU A 30 -1.28 -11.42 3.90
N ARG A 31 -2.06 -12.42 3.48
CA ARG A 31 -1.68 -13.37 2.42
C ARG A 31 -2.32 -13.08 1.08
N SER A 32 -3.51 -12.49 1.10
CA SER A 32 -4.24 -12.18 -0.12
C SER A 32 -4.99 -10.86 0.01
N LEU A 33 -4.99 -10.10 -1.07
CA LEU A 33 -5.90 -8.98 -1.29
C LEU A 33 -6.81 -9.31 -2.47
N HIS A 34 -8.12 -9.10 -2.33
CA HIS A 34 -9.06 -9.18 -3.45
C HIS A 34 -8.90 -7.95 -4.33
N CYS A 35 -7.99 -8.06 -5.30
CA CYS A 35 -7.54 -6.98 -6.15
C CYS A 35 -7.12 -7.58 -7.49
N ASP A 36 -7.56 -6.97 -8.58
CA ASP A 36 -7.02 -7.27 -9.90
C ASP A 36 -5.66 -6.58 -10.04
N GLY A 37 -4.60 -7.38 -9.93
CA GLY A 37 -3.22 -6.90 -9.98
C GLY A 37 -2.86 -6.19 -11.29
N SER A 38 -3.59 -6.42 -12.38
CA SER A 38 -3.36 -5.80 -13.68
C SER A 38 -3.89 -4.37 -13.80
N ILE A 39 -4.67 -3.89 -12.82
CA ILE A 39 -5.20 -2.53 -12.83
C ILE A 39 -4.12 -1.53 -12.43
N HIS A 40 -4.09 -0.39 -13.13
CA HIS A 40 -3.22 0.73 -12.80
C HIS A 40 -3.51 1.26 -11.39
N ALA A 41 -2.45 1.36 -10.59
CA ALA A 41 -2.47 1.99 -9.29
C ALA A 41 -2.27 3.51 -9.47
N ASN A 42 -3.25 4.30 -9.06
CA ASN A 42 -3.12 5.75 -9.00
C ASN A 42 -2.32 6.14 -7.76
N VAL A 43 -0.99 6.15 -7.89
CA VAL A 43 -0.06 6.42 -6.79
C VAL A 43 0.98 7.43 -7.22
N VAL A 44 1.19 8.46 -6.40
CA VAL A 44 2.21 9.48 -6.59
C VAL A 44 3.01 9.66 -5.30
N PRO A 45 4.32 9.97 -5.37
CA PRO A 45 5.13 10.26 -4.19
C PRO A 45 4.64 11.51 -3.45
N GLY A 46 4.65 11.47 -2.11
CA GLY A 46 4.12 12.56 -1.29
C GLY A 46 4.85 13.90 -1.47
N ASP A 47 6.17 13.86 -1.69
CA ASP A 47 7.00 15.03 -1.96
C ASP A 47 6.70 15.66 -3.32
N MET A 48 6.38 14.85 -4.33
CA MET A 48 5.99 15.39 -5.63
C MET A 48 4.61 16.06 -5.61
N VAL A 49 3.69 15.60 -4.75
CA VAL A 49 2.40 16.29 -4.53
C VAL A 49 2.64 17.69 -3.96
N VAL A 50 3.54 17.83 -2.98
CA VAL A 50 3.91 19.13 -2.41
C VAL A 50 4.56 20.03 -3.47
N ASN A 51 5.47 19.48 -4.28
CA ASN A 51 6.10 20.23 -5.37
C ASN A 51 5.07 20.71 -6.42
N ALA A 52 4.10 19.85 -6.78
CA ALA A 52 3.01 20.23 -7.67
C ALA A 52 2.16 21.37 -7.09
N LEU A 53 1.83 21.31 -5.79
CA LEU A 53 1.09 22.37 -5.10
C LEU A 53 1.84 23.72 -5.12
N LEU A 54 3.15 23.70 -4.86
CA LEU A 54 3.99 24.90 -4.92
C LEU A 54 4.06 25.47 -6.34
N ALA A 55 4.23 24.61 -7.35
CA ALA A 55 4.24 25.03 -8.75
C ALA A 55 2.90 25.64 -9.18
N SER A 56 1.78 25.04 -8.78
CA SER A 56 0.44 25.59 -9.03
C SER A 56 0.25 26.95 -8.35
N ALA A 57 0.72 27.14 -7.11
CA ALA A 57 0.62 28.42 -6.41
C ALA A 57 1.42 29.52 -7.12
N TRP A 58 2.62 29.19 -7.61
CA TRP A 58 3.44 30.11 -8.40
C TRP A 58 2.77 30.48 -9.74
N ASP A 59 2.24 29.49 -10.48
CA ASP A 59 1.56 29.75 -11.76
C ASP A 59 0.29 30.60 -11.58
N ILE A 60 -0.45 30.40 -10.48
CA ILE A 60 -1.59 31.27 -10.15
C ILE A 60 -1.13 32.72 -9.95
N ALA A 61 -0.05 32.92 -9.19
CA ALA A 61 0.46 34.26 -8.86
C ALA A 61 0.98 35.01 -10.09
N GLU A 62 1.61 34.31 -11.04
CA GLU A 62 2.20 34.91 -12.24
C GLU A 62 1.21 35.03 -13.41
N THR A 63 0.39 33.99 -13.65
CA THR A 63 -0.41 33.87 -14.88
C THR A 63 -1.88 34.28 -14.68
N TYR A 64 -2.41 34.15 -13.46
CA TYR A 64 -3.85 34.28 -13.17
C TYR A 64 -4.20 35.46 -12.24
N LYS A 65 -3.24 36.30 -11.87
CA LYS A 65 -3.43 37.42 -10.92
C LYS A 65 -4.64 38.31 -11.20
N ASP A 66 -4.87 38.66 -12.46
CA ASP A 66 -5.95 39.56 -12.90
C ASP A 66 -7.11 38.80 -13.59
N ARG A 67 -7.13 37.47 -13.51
CA ARG A 67 -8.16 36.64 -14.13
C ARG A 67 -9.25 36.29 -13.11
N THR A 68 -10.49 36.25 -13.58
CA THR A 68 -11.64 35.82 -12.78
C THR A 68 -11.82 34.31 -12.76
N GLU A 69 -11.26 33.61 -13.74
CA GLU A 69 -11.29 32.15 -13.84
C GLU A 69 -10.21 31.52 -12.96
N VAL A 70 -10.62 30.58 -12.09
CA VAL A 70 -9.71 29.83 -11.22
C VAL A 70 -9.36 28.50 -11.90
N PRO A 71 -8.09 28.28 -12.28
CA PRO A 71 -7.67 27.02 -12.91
C PRO A 71 -7.71 25.85 -11.92
N ILE A 72 -7.98 24.65 -12.43
CA ILE A 72 -7.97 23.40 -11.65
C ILE A 72 -6.77 22.57 -12.10
N TYR A 73 -5.85 22.28 -11.17
CA TYR A 73 -4.70 21.41 -11.41
C TYR A 73 -4.95 20.02 -10.84
N ASN A 74 -4.72 18.98 -11.66
CA ASN A 74 -4.75 17.59 -11.24
C ASN A 74 -3.33 17.01 -11.34
N TYR A 75 -2.79 16.53 -10.22
CA TYR A 75 -1.53 15.82 -10.20
C TYR A 75 -1.79 14.31 -10.06
N VAL A 76 -1.55 13.58 -11.14
CA VAL A 76 -1.90 12.16 -11.30
C VAL A 76 -0.77 11.38 -11.96
N SER A 77 -0.77 10.06 -11.81
CA SER A 77 0.28 9.17 -12.33
C SER A 77 0.03 8.70 -13.78
N GLN A 78 -0.58 9.53 -14.64
CA GLN A 78 -0.93 9.12 -16.02
C GLN A 78 0.30 8.94 -16.93
N ASP A 79 1.34 9.75 -16.77
CA ASP A 79 2.52 9.74 -17.65
C ASP A 79 3.53 8.63 -17.31
N ASN A 80 3.41 8.03 -16.13
CA ASN A 80 4.26 6.92 -15.69
C ASN A 80 3.45 5.97 -14.78
N PRO A 81 2.47 5.25 -15.35
CA PRO A 81 1.57 4.43 -14.56
C PRO A 81 2.25 3.11 -14.18
N ILE A 82 1.87 2.57 -13.02
CA ILE A 82 2.27 1.24 -12.57
C ILE A 82 1.02 0.45 -12.21
N THR A 83 1.05 -0.87 -12.34
CA THR A 83 -0.05 -1.73 -11.90
C THR A 83 0.04 -2.07 -10.40
N TYR A 84 -1.02 -2.60 -9.81
CA TYR A 84 -0.98 -3.11 -8.44
C TYR A 84 -0.01 -4.29 -8.28
N ASP A 85 0.20 -5.09 -9.32
CA ASP A 85 1.23 -6.13 -9.33
C ASP A 85 2.63 -5.55 -9.43
N ASP A 86 2.87 -4.53 -10.26
CA ASP A 86 4.17 -3.84 -10.29
C ASP A 86 4.49 -3.22 -8.92
N LEU A 87 3.51 -2.55 -8.29
CA LEU A 87 3.67 -1.97 -6.96
C LEU A 87 4.04 -3.03 -5.92
N LYS A 88 3.36 -4.18 -5.94
CA LYS A 88 3.63 -5.33 -5.07
C LYS A 88 5.02 -5.90 -5.33
N ASP A 89 5.37 -6.14 -6.59
CA ASP A 89 6.62 -6.79 -6.97
C ASP A 89 7.82 -5.90 -6.65
N MET A 90 7.74 -4.60 -6.97
CA MET A 90 8.76 -3.61 -6.57
C MET A 90 8.92 -3.49 -5.06
N SER A 91 7.81 -3.51 -4.31
CA SER A 91 7.85 -3.46 -2.85
C SER A 91 8.50 -4.72 -2.27
N SER A 92 8.17 -5.89 -2.81
CA SER A 92 8.70 -7.16 -2.33
C SER A 92 10.16 -7.38 -2.71
N LYS A 93 10.62 -6.84 -3.85
CA LYS A 93 11.99 -7.00 -4.36
C LYS A 93 13.06 -6.67 -3.33
N TYR A 94 12.88 -5.60 -2.57
CA TYR A 94 13.79 -5.21 -1.50
C TYR A 94 13.18 -5.41 -0.11
N GLY A 95 11.84 -5.40 0.01
CA GLY A 95 11.17 -5.50 1.31
C GLY A 95 11.42 -6.83 2.03
N VAL A 96 11.62 -7.93 1.28
CA VAL A 96 11.89 -9.24 1.88
C VAL A 96 13.30 -9.35 2.49
N ASP A 97 14.24 -8.52 2.03
CA ASP A 97 15.61 -8.47 2.57
C ASP A 97 15.67 -7.74 3.92
N TYR A 98 14.63 -6.97 4.26
CA TYR A 98 14.51 -6.21 5.51
C TYR A 98 13.25 -6.64 6.29
N PRO A 99 13.18 -7.89 6.78
CA PRO A 99 12.01 -8.38 7.48
C PRO A 99 11.80 -7.64 8.80
N THR A 100 10.53 -7.45 9.16
CA THR A 100 10.13 -6.85 10.43
C THR A 100 10.34 -7.81 11.59
N THR A 101 10.75 -7.28 12.75
CA THR A 101 10.84 -8.05 14.02
C THR A 101 9.47 -8.53 14.51
N ARG A 102 8.38 -7.97 13.97
CA ARG A 102 7.01 -8.39 14.25
C ARG A 102 6.47 -9.42 13.24
N ALA A 103 7.35 -10.04 12.46
CA ALA A 103 6.93 -11.07 11.52
C ALA A 103 6.36 -12.27 12.28
N ILE A 104 5.12 -12.61 11.99
CA ILE A 104 4.46 -13.80 12.52
C ILE A 104 4.57 -14.98 11.56
N TYR A 105 4.90 -14.71 10.30
CA TYR A 105 5.08 -15.71 9.25
C TYR A 105 5.95 -15.17 8.11
N TYR A 106 6.39 -16.06 7.21
CA TYR A 106 7.13 -15.65 6.01
C TYR A 106 6.24 -14.85 5.04
N TYR A 107 6.87 -13.97 4.26
CA TYR A 107 6.20 -13.16 3.24
C TYR A 107 5.58 -14.05 2.16
N SER A 108 4.26 -13.98 1.98
CA SER A 108 3.52 -14.75 0.97
C SER A 108 2.24 -14.02 0.55
N PHE A 109 2.39 -12.82 0.02
CA PHE A 109 1.27 -11.97 -0.37
C PHE A 109 0.95 -12.06 -1.86
N ARG A 110 -0.34 -12.09 -2.20
CA ARG A 110 -0.83 -12.10 -3.59
C ARG A 110 -2.06 -11.22 -3.79
N ASN A 111 -2.07 -10.47 -4.90
CA ASN A 111 -3.30 -9.89 -5.44
C ASN A 111 -4.10 -11.00 -6.13
N ASN A 112 -5.38 -11.13 -5.80
CA ASN A 112 -6.29 -12.10 -6.40
C ASN A 112 -7.49 -11.39 -7.00
N LYS A 113 -7.64 -11.45 -8.32
CA LYS A 113 -8.79 -10.90 -9.06
C LYS A 113 -10.10 -11.60 -8.70
N TYR A 114 -10.05 -12.92 -8.48
CA TYR A 114 -11.23 -13.73 -8.25
C TYR A 114 -11.54 -13.86 -6.76
N LYS A 115 -12.73 -13.43 -6.37
CA LYS A 115 -13.22 -13.50 -4.99
C LYS A 115 -13.12 -14.91 -4.40
N ILE A 116 -13.39 -15.95 -5.19
CA ILE A 116 -13.34 -17.34 -4.71
C ILE A 116 -11.93 -17.76 -4.26
N VAL A 117 -10.89 -17.32 -5.00
CA VAL A 117 -9.50 -17.58 -4.65
C VAL A 117 -9.13 -16.79 -3.40
N HIS A 118 -9.53 -15.52 -3.32
CA HIS A 118 -9.32 -14.72 -2.12
C HIS A 118 -9.98 -15.33 -0.87
N LEU A 119 -11.22 -15.81 -0.99
CA LEU A 119 -11.93 -16.50 0.10
C LEU A 119 -11.23 -17.80 0.51
N PHE A 120 -10.69 -18.56 -0.44
CA PHE A 120 -9.86 -19.71 -0.12
C PHE A 120 -8.66 -19.31 0.77
N PHE A 121 -7.96 -18.23 0.44
CA PHE A 121 -6.88 -17.73 1.31
C PHE A 121 -7.37 -17.34 2.70
N ILE A 122 -8.51 -16.64 2.80
CA ILE A 122 -9.09 -16.27 4.10
C ILE A 122 -9.38 -17.52 4.93
N TYR A 123 -10.10 -18.50 4.40
CA TYR A 123 -10.52 -19.65 5.20
C TYR A 123 -9.35 -20.53 5.61
N PHE A 124 -8.41 -20.80 4.70
CA PHE A 124 -7.33 -21.78 4.95
C PHE A 124 -6.06 -21.18 5.54
N PHE A 125 -5.76 -19.90 5.30
CA PHE A 125 -4.52 -19.27 5.74
C PHE A 125 -4.71 -18.14 6.76
N HIS A 126 -5.95 -17.73 7.05
CA HIS A 126 -6.26 -16.79 8.14
C HIS A 126 -7.13 -17.44 9.21
N LEU A 127 -8.34 -17.88 8.86
CA LEU A 127 -9.32 -18.36 9.83
C LEU A 127 -8.95 -19.72 10.43
N LEU A 128 -8.66 -20.72 9.60
CA LEU A 128 -8.33 -22.06 10.10
C LEU A 128 -7.09 -22.04 11.02
N PRO A 129 -5.96 -21.40 10.67
CA PRO A 129 -4.82 -21.28 11.58
C PRO A 129 -5.16 -20.54 12.88
N ALA A 130 -5.95 -19.47 12.82
CA ALA A 130 -6.38 -18.75 14.02
C ALA A 130 -7.20 -19.66 14.96
N LEU A 131 -8.19 -20.37 14.41
CA LEU A 131 -9.01 -21.32 15.20
C LEU A 131 -8.17 -22.44 15.83
N LEU A 132 -7.13 -22.92 15.15
CA LEU A 132 -6.22 -23.92 15.70
C LEU A 132 -5.39 -23.35 16.86
N VAL A 133 -4.87 -22.13 16.71
CA VAL A 133 -4.13 -21.45 17.79
C VAL A 133 -5.04 -21.22 18.99
N ASP A 134 -6.26 -20.71 18.77
CA ASP A 134 -7.26 -20.47 19.81
C ASP A 134 -7.60 -21.77 20.54
N ALA A 135 -7.85 -22.86 19.81
CA ALA A 135 -8.13 -24.17 20.39
C ALA A 135 -6.96 -24.67 21.27
N VAL A 136 -5.71 -24.51 20.82
CA VAL A 136 -4.53 -24.87 21.62
C VAL A 136 -4.44 -24.01 22.87
N THR A 137 -4.65 -22.68 22.76
CA THR A 137 -4.60 -21.79 23.93
C THR A 137 -5.68 -22.12 24.97
N LEU A 138 -6.89 -22.45 24.52
CA LEU A 138 -7.99 -22.93 25.37
C LEU A 138 -7.61 -24.24 26.08
N CYS A 139 -7.05 -25.22 25.35
CA CYS A 139 -6.57 -26.48 25.92
C CYS A 139 -5.45 -26.28 26.96
N MET A 140 -4.66 -25.22 26.83
CA MET A 140 -3.63 -24.82 27.80
C MET A 140 -4.18 -24.01 28.99
N GLY A 141 -5.50 -23.83 29.09
CA GLY A 141 -6.14 -23.00 30.12
C GLY A 141 -5.85 -21.50 29.98
N LYS A 142 -5.34 -21.07 28.82
CA LYS A 142 -5.13 -19.65 28.50
C LYS A 142 -6.38 -19.10 27.83
N ARG A 143 -6.50 -17.77 27.84
CA ARG A 143 -7.53 -17.11 27.05
C ARG A 143 -7.15 -17.21 25.57
N PRO A 144 -8.12 -17.53 24.70
CA PRO A 144 -7.96 -17.38 23.25
C PRO A 144 -7.80 -15.89 22.91
#